data_AF-A0A383BZL8-F1
#
_entry.id   AF-A0A383BZL8-F1
#
_cell.length_a   1.000
_cell.length_b   1.000
_cell.length_c   1.000
_cell.angle_alpha   90.00
_cell.angle_beta   90.00
_cell.angle_gamma   90.00
#
_symmetry.space_group_name_H-M   'P 1'
#
loop_
_entity.id
_entity.type
_entity.pdbx_description
1 polymer ?
#
loop_
_entity_poly.entity_id
_entity_poly.type
_entity_poly.pdbx_seq_one_letter_code
_entity_poly.pdbx_strand_id
1 'polypeptide(L)' 'MKRILITGANKGIGLATVAKLLGSYDETFLLLGSRDSKKGQQALNSLVDSQPEWKDRLDLIQIDVE' A
#
# COMPACT_ATOMS: atom_id res chain seq x y z
N MET A 1 7.01 -10.13 12.06
CA MET A 1 6.55 -9.21 10.99
C MET A 1 5.05 -9.35 10.78
N LYS A 2 4.28 -8.28 11.01
CA LYS A 2 2.82 -8.26 10.83
C LYS A 2 2.49 -7.97 9.37
N ARG A 3 1.58 -8.74 8.77
CA ARG A 3 1.06 -8.51 7.41
C ARG A 3 -0.30 -7.84 7.50
N ILE A 4 -0.47 -6.72 6.80
CA ILE A 4 -1.67 -5.88 6.89
C ILE A 4 -2.19 -5.61 5.49
N LEU A 5 -3.45 -5.95 5.22
CA LEU A 5 -4.14 -5.60 3.98
C LEU A 5 -5.00 -4.36 4.20
N ILE A 6 -4.82 -3.35 3.36
CA ILE A 6 -5.68 -2.16 3.31
C ILE A 6 -6.44 -2.18 1.99
N THR A 7 -7.77 -2.32 2.01
CA THR A 7 -8.63 -2.26 0.83
C THR A 7 -8.93 -0.80 0.43
N GLY A 8 -9.23 -0.54 -0.85
CA GLY A 8 -9.47 0.82 -1.33
C GLY A 8 -8.27 1.75 -1.17
N ALA A 9 -7.06 1.19 -1.15
CA ALA A 9 -5.83 1.88 -0.78
C ALA A 9 -5.15 2.61 -1.94
N ASN A 10 -5.79 2.71 -3.10
CA ASN A 10 -5.23 3.41 -4.25
C ASN A 10 -5.34 4.94 -4.17
N LYS A 11 -6.06 5.49 -3.18
CA LYS A 11 -6.22 6.94 -2.94
C LYS A 11 -6.75 7.25 -1.54
N GLY A 12 -6.80 8.54 -1.19
CA GLY A 12 -7.49 9.03 0.00
C GLY A 12 -6.94 8.44 1.31
N ILE A 13 -7.86 8.12 2.23
CA ILE A 13 -7.49 7.62 3.57
C ILE A 13 -6.74 6.29 3.49
N GLY A 14 -7.17 5.35 2.66
CA GLY A 14 -6.49 4.04 2.54
C GLY A 14 -5.01 4.19 2.15
N LEU A 15 -4.71 5.06 1.18
CA LEU A 15 -3.33 5.36 0.78
C LEU A 15 -2.53 6.03 1.91
N ALA A 16 -3.12 7.01 2.59
CA ALA A 16 -2.49 7.68 3.74
C ALA A 16 -2.23 6.71 4.90
N THR A 17 -3.13 5.75 5.13
CA THR A 17 -2.96 4.69 6.13
C THR A 17 -1.77 3.79 5.80
N VAL A 18 -1.61 3.38 4.53
CA VAL A 18 -0.44 2.61 4.09
C VAL A 18 0.85 3.36 4.40
N ALA A 19 0.95 4.62 3.97
CA ALA A 19 2.13 5.45 4.19
C ALA A 19 2.42 5.65 5.70
N LYS A 20 1.39 5.93 6.50
CA LYS A 20 1.54 6.14 7.94
C LYS A 20 2.01 4.87 8.66
N LEU A 21 1.49 3.70 8.30
CA LEU A 21 1.88 2.42 8.91
C LEU A 21 3.32 2.05 8.55
N LEU A 22 3.70 2.16 7.29
CA LEU A 22 5.07 1.89 6.84
C LEU A 22 6.09 2.79 7.54
N GLY A 23 5.79 4.09 7.62
CA GLY A 23 6.69 5.07 8.27
C GLY A 23 6.67 5.07 9.80
N SER A 24 5.71 4.40 10.45
CA SER A 24 5.63 4.38 11.93
C SER A 24 6.10 3.05 12.54
N TYR A 25 6.13 1.96 11.76
CA TYR A 25 6.41 0.63 12.29
C TYR A 25 7.27 -0.19 11.33
N ASP A 26 8.52 -0.46 11.69
CA ASP A 26 9.46 -1.18 10.82
C ASP A 26 9.12 -2.66 10.62
N GLU A 27 8.40 -3.28 11.56
CA GLU A 27 8.05 -4.69 11.50
C GLU A 27 6.70 -4.97 10.81
N THR A 28 6.33 -4.14 9.83
CA THR A 28 5.10 -4.28 9.05
C THR A 28 5.37 -4.53 7.57
N PHE A 29 4.56 -5.41 6.98
CA PHE A 29 4.46 -5.63 5.54
C PHE A 29 3.04 -5.30 5.10
N LEU A 30 2.89 -4.39 4.16
CA LEU A 30 1.60 -3.86 3.71
C LEU A 30 1.21 -4.46 2.37
N LEU A 31 -0.05 -4.84 2.25
CA LEU A 31 -0.71 -5.16 0.98
C LEU A 31 -1.66 -4.01 0.65
N LEU A 32 -1.37 -3.31 -0.45
CA LEU A 32 -2.20 -2.25 -1.00
C LEU A 32 -3.28 -2.89 -1.87
N GLY A 33 -4.51 -2.92 -1.37
CA GLY A 33 -5.66 -3.47 -2.08
C GLY A 33 -6.34 -2.43 -2.98
N SER A 34 -6.54 -2.75 -4.26
CA SER A 34 -7.25 -1.89 -5.22
C SER A 34 -8.12 -2.71 -6.18
N ARG A 35 -9.32 -2.22 -6.51
CA ARG A 35 -10.17 -2.81 -7.57
C ARG A 35 -9.53 -2.68 -8.95
N ASP A 36 -8.94 -1.51 -9.21
CA ASP A 36 -8.29 -1.15 -10.47
C ASP A 36 -6.77 -1.33 -10.31
N SER A 37 -6.20 -2.29 -11.06
CA SER A 37 -4.77 -2.62 -10.99
C SER A 37 -3.88 -1.47 -11.46
N LYS A 38 -4.30 -0.69 -12.45
CA LYS A 38 -3.52 0.45 -12.97
C LYS A 38 -3.45 1.57 -11.94
N LYS A 39 -4.58 1.93 -11.31
CA LYS A 39 -4.60 2.93 -10.23
C LYS A 39 -3.84 2.45 -8.99
N GLY A 40 -3.95 1.16 -8.67
CA GLY A 40 -3.18 0.53 -7.60
C GLY A 40 -1.68 0.61 -7.84
N GLN A 41 -1.22 0.31 -9.06
CA GLN A 41 0.20 0.40 -9.43
C GLN A 41 0.73 1.83 -9.37
N GLN A 42 -0.06 2.81 -9.82
CA GLN A 42 0.30 4.23 -9.70
C GLN A 42 0.48 4.64 -8.24
N ALA A 43 -0.41 4.20 -7.35
CA ALA A 43 -0.30 4.47 -5.92
C ALA A 43 0.93 3.79 -5.29
N LEU A 44 1.17 2.51 -5.61
CA LEU A 44 2.35 1.76 -5.19
C LEU A 44 3.64 2.50 -5.60
N ASN A 45 3.76 2.85 -6.87
CA ASN A 45 4.92 3.57 -7.40
C ASN A 45 5.08 4.92 -6.69
N SER A 46 4.00 5.69 -6.49
CA SER A 46 4.11 6.98 -5.81
C SER A 46 4.67 6.88 -4.38
N LEU A 47 4.35 5.79 -3.66
CA LEU A 47 4.88 5.53 -2.32
C LEU A 47 6.36 5.14 -2.38
N VAL A 48 6.72 4.20 -3.26
CA VAL A 48 8.10 3.71 -3.39
C VAL A 48 9.03 4.78 -3.98
N ASP A 49 8.56 5.60 -4.91
CA ASP A 49 9.32 6.72 -5.46
C ASP A 49 9.59 7.78 -4.40
N SER A 50 8.66 7.99 -3.46
CA SER A 50 8.84 8.91 -2.33
C SER A 50 9.72 8.34 -1.23
N GLN A 51 9.68 7.03 -1.00
CA GLN A 51 10.41 6.31 0.05
C GLN A 51 10.87 4.94 -0.49
N PRO A 52 12.04 4.88 -1.17
CA PRO A 52 12.52 3.66 -1.83
C PRO A 52 12.70 2.46 -0.89
N GLU A 53 12.93 2.69 0.40
CA GLU A 53 13.08 1.67 1.43
C GLU A 53 11.79 0.89 1.71
N TRP A 54 10.62 1.41 1.29
CA TRP A 54 9.35 0.70 1.44
C TRP A 54 9.13 -0.42 0.42
N LYS A 55 9.95 -0.48 -0.63
CA LYS A 55 9.82 -1.43 -1.74
C LYS A 55 9.74 -2.89 -1.28
N ASP A 56 10.55 -3.28 -0.30
CA ASP A 56 10.61 -4.67 0.17
C ASP A 56 9.50 -5.01 1.19
N ARG A 57 8.66 -4.03 1.52
CA ARG A 57 7.65 -4.11 2.58
C ARG A 57 6.23 -3.74 2.12
N LEU A 58 6.05 -3.54 0.81
CA LEU A 58 4.80 -3.08 0.24
C LEU A 58 4.55 -3.76 -1.11
N ASP A 59 3.42 -4.45 -1.23
CA ASP A 59 2.98 -5.09 -2.47
C ASP A 59 1.55 -4.66 -2.85
N LEU A 60 1.25 -4.70 -4.16
CA LEU A 60 -0.09 -4.46 -4.70
C LEU A 60 -0.86 -5.77 -4.81
N ILE A 61 -2.11 -5.78 -4.36
CA ILE A 61 -3.07 -6.85 -4.65
C ILE A 61 -4.30 -6.26 -5.33
N GLN A 62 -4.70 -6.85 -6.47
CA GLN A 62 -5.97 -6.53 -7.09
C GLN A 62 -7.08 -7.26 -6.35
N ILE A 63 -8.03 -6.52 -5.80
CA ILE A 63 -9.16 -7.06 -5.03
C ILE A 63 -10.39 -6.19 -5.19
N ASP A 64 -11.53 -6.84 -5.43
CA ASP A 64 -12.85 -6.24 -5.33
C ASP A 64 -13.58 -6.86 -4.12
N VAL A 65 -14.24 -6.02 -3.32
CA VAL A 65 -14.93 -6.42 -2.08
C VAL A 65 -16.45 -6.26 -2.16
N GLU A 66 -16.96 -5.82 -3.32
CA GLU A 66 -18.39 -5.77 -3.66
C GLU A 66 -18.83 -7.06 -4.38
#